data_AF-A0AAU7EK53-F1
#
_entry.id   AF-A0AAU7EK53-F1
#
_cell.length_a   1.000
_cell.length_b   1.000
_cell.length_c   1.000
_cell.angle_alpha   90.00
_cell.angle_beta   90.00
_cell.angle_gamma   90.00
#
_symmetry.space_group_name_H-M   'P 1'
#
loop_
_entity.id
_entity.type
_entity.pdbx_description
1 polymer ?
#
loop_
_entity_poly.entity_id
_entity_poly.type
_entity_poly.pdbx_seq_one_letter_code
_entity_poly.pdbx_strand_id
1 'polypeptide(L)'
;MKKIIIVCFSILAIVSCRKKESTVVEETVKDTIIEIIEIPVKKSAKEIKASLAAKGFQTYDYVDEKTKDTILMQQYFMAFLKNGPIRTQIEEEAEILQTEHLAHLSKMHELGYADISGPFGDKGDIRGVTIYNVPTLKMADSLANADPMVKAGRLIVEIHPWWAAKGAPLR
;
A
#
# COMPACT_ATOMS: atom_id res chain seq x y z
N MET A 1 75.23 14.44 20.48
CA MET A 1 75.27 14.04 19.06
C MET A 1 73.87 14.23 18.46
N LYS A 2 73.77 14.97 17.34
CA LYS A 2 72.65 15.11 16.36
C LYS A 2 71.26 15.51 16.92
N LYS A 3 70.87 16.80 16.93
CA LYS A 3 70.25 17.65 15.87
C LYS A 3 68.92 17.12 15.29
N ILE A 4 67.77 17.75 15.63
CA ILE A 4 66.55 17.97 14.79
C ILE A 4 65.83 19.22 15.34
N ILE A 5 66.05 20.42 14.79
CA ILE A 5 65.29 21.17 13.77
C ILE A 5 64.00 21.85 14.29
N ILE A 6 64.09 23.18 14.31
CA ILE A 6 63.10 24.25 14.46
C ILE A 6 62.15 24.29 13.24
N VAL A 7 60.86 24.65 13.41
CA VAL A 7 60.14 25.75 12.70
C VAL A 7 58.74 25.93 13.31
N CYS A 8 58.52 27.08 13.96
CA CYS A 8 57.22 27.75 14.08
C CYS A 8 56.98 28.57 12.80
N PHE A 9 55.76 28.60 12.23
CA PHE A 9 54.98 29.83 11.98
C PHE A 9 53.66 29.60 11.21
N SER A 10 52.62 30.31 11.68
CA SER A 10 51.52 30.99 10.97
C SER A 10 50.50 30.26 10.08
N ILE A 11 49.29 30.10 10.64
CA ILE A 11 47.99 30.70 10.22
C ILE A 11 47.79 30.96 8.71
N LEU A 12 46.74 30.34 8.15
CA LEU A 12 45.74 31.08 7.34
C LEU A 12 44.36 30.40 7.45
N ALA A 13 43.39 31.18 7.94
CA ALA A 13 41.98 30.83 8.01
C ALA A 13 41.33 30.93 6.63
N ILE A 14 40.44 29.99 6.30
CA ILE A 14 39.37 30.24 5.33
C ILE A 14 38.05 29.89 6.00
N VAL A 15 37.33 30.96 6.33
CA VAL A 15 35.96 30.99 6.79
C VAL A 15 35.05 30.45 5.70
N SER A 16 34.21 29.46 6.01
CA SER A 16 32.98 29.21 5.28
C SER A 16 31.82 29.16 6.27
N CYS A 17 31.01 30.22 6.24
CA CYS A 17 29.85 30.40 7.11
C CYS A 17 28.61 29.71 6.52
N ARG A 18 27.96 28.91 7.39
CA ARG A 18 26.51 28.73 7.59
C ARG A 18 25.61 28.34 6.39
N LYS A 19 25.03 27.14 6.51
CA LYS A 19 23.58 26.99 6.66
C LYS A 19 23.30 26.07 7.85
N LYS A 20 22.58 26.60 8.83
CA LYS A 20 22.17 25.91 10.05
C LYS A 20 20.70 25.56 9.84
N GLU A 21 20.42 24.29 9.53
CA GLU A 21 19.07 23.74 9.65
C GLU A 21 19.07 22.92 10.92
N SER A 22 18.46 23.49 11.96
CA SER A 22 18.39 22.91 13.30
C SER A 22 17.35 21.78 13.30
N THR A 23 17.83 20.55 13.25
CA THR A 23 17.13 19.33 13.66
C THR A 23 16.88 19.39 15.16
N VAL A 24 15.61 19.22 15.56
CA VAL A 24 15.26 18.99 16.97
C VAL A 24 15.63 17.54 17.27
N VAL A 25 16.67 17.36 18.08
CA VAL A 25 17.12 16.06 18.59
C VAL A 25 16.44 15.84 19.93
N GLU A 26 15.61 14.81 20.03
CA GLU A 26 15.12 14.32 21.32
C GLU A 26 16.13 13.29 21.83
N GLU A 27 16.94 13.68 22.82
CA GLU A 27 17.97 12.86 23.42
C GLU A 27 17.37 11.91 24.47
N THR A 28 17.52 10.59 24.26
CA THR A 28 17.51 9.63 25.37
C THR A 28 18.80 8.81 25.31
N VAL A 29 19.66 9.01 26.32
CA VAL A 29 20.98 8.38 26.43
C VAL A 29 20.82 6.98 27.04
N LYS A 30 21.15 5.95 26.26
CA LYS A 30 21.72 4.70 26.76
C LYS A 30 22.82 4.22 25.81
N ASP A 31 23.96 3.89 26.40
CA ASP A 31 25.19 3.49 25.75
C ASP A 31 25.02 2.36 24.72
N THR A 32 25.75 2.51 23.61
CA THR A 32 26.08 1.50 22.58
C THR A 32 25.07 1.33 21.43
N ILE A 33 25.55 1.66 20.21
CA ILE A 33 24.93 1.55 18.88
C ILE A 33 23.83 2.59 18.59
N ILE A 34 24.21 3.62 17.83
CA ILE A 34 23.28 4.53 17.16
C ILE A 34 22.64 3.73 16.03
N GLU A 35 21.50 3.11 16.30
CA GLU A 35 20.63 2.60 15.26
C GLU A 35 19.95 3.79 14.60
N ILE A 36 20.41 4.14 13.39
CA ILE A 36 19.78 5.15 12.55
C ILE A 36 18.42 4.57 12.15
N ILE A 37 17.38 4.89 12.91
CA ILE A 37 16.01 4.64 12.49
C ILE A 37 15.76 5.60 11.32
N GLU A 38 15.87 5.10 10.08
CA GLU A 38 15.34 5.78 8.91
C GLU A 38 13.83 5.94 9.10
N ILE A 39 13.40 7.10 9.63
CA ILE A 39 11.99 7.45 9.67
C ILE A 39 11.54 7.55 8.21
N PRO A 40 10.61 6.71 7.73
CA PRO A 40 10.20 6.74 6.34
C PRO A 40 9.61 8.11 6.03
N VAL A 41 10.26 8.86 5.13
CA VAL A 41 9.79 10.17 4.69
C VAL A 41 8.40 9.99 4.08
N LYS A 42 7.38 10.39 4.83
CA LYS A 42 5.98 10.32 4.39
C LYS A 42 5.83 11.26 3.19
N LYS A 43 5.75 10.68 1.98
CA LYS A 43 5.53 11.42 0.74
C LYS A 43 4.37 12.40 0.91
N SER A 44 4.54 13.62 0.40
CA SER A 44 3.48 14.62 0.42
C SER A 44 2.28 14.17 -0.43
N ALA A 45 1.08 14.65 -0.12
CA ALA A 45 -0.12 14.33 -0.89
C ALA A 45 0.01 14.63 -2.39
N LYS A 46 0.76 15.71 -2.72
CA LYS A 46 1.06 16.09 -4.11
C LYS A 46 1.91 15.05 -4.84
N GLU A 47 2.95 14.53 -4.18
CA GLU A 47 3.81 13.48 -4.76
C GLU A 47 3.07 12.16 -4.91
N ILE A 48 2.21 11.80 -3.95
CA ILE A 48 1.35 10.62 -4.03
C ILE A 48 0.42 10.73 -5.23
N LYS A 49 -0.28 11.86 -5.37
CA LYS A 49 -1.19 12.12 -6.50
C LYS A 49 -0.47 12.05 -7.85
N ALA A 50 0.71 12.67 -7.96
CA ALA A 50 1.53 12.59 -9.17
C ALA A 50 1.95 11.15 -9.50
N SER A 51 2.38 10.39 -8.49
CA SER A 51 2.77 8.98 -8.68
C SER A 51 1.58 8.09 -9.08
N LEU A 52 0.39 8.34 -8.53
CA LEU A 52 -0.83 7.61 -8.87
C LEU A 52 -1.25 7.90 -10.32
N ALA A 53 -1.25 9.18 -10.70
CA ALA A 53 -1.54 9.59 -12.06
C ALA A 53 -0.56 8.97 -13.07
N ALA A 54 0.74 8.95 -12.76
CA ALA A 54 1.76 8.31 -13.61
C ALA A 54 1.54 6.80 -13.79
N LYS A 55 0.91 6.13 -12.80
CA LYS A 55 0.53 4.71 -12.85
C LYS A 55 -0.86 4.47 -13.45
N GLY A 56 -1.56 5.52 -13.90
CA GLY A 56 -2.88 5.44 -14.52
C GLY A 56 -4.05 5.36 -13.54
N PHE A 57 -3.84 5.61 -12.24
CA PHE A 57 -4.93 5.64 -11.26
C PHE A 57 -5.76 6.91 -11.38
N GLN A 58 -7.08 6.76 -11.20
CA GLN A 58 -7.99 7.89 -11.09
C GLN A 58 -8.01 8.43 -9.65
N THR A 59 -7.85 9.75 -9.52
CA THR A 59 -7.87 10.45 -8.23
C THR A 59 -8.59 11.79 -8.35
N TYR A 60 -9.17 12.27 -7.26
CA TYR A 60 -9.66 13.65 -7.14
C TYR A 60 -9.49 14.17 -5.72
N ASP A 61 -9.60 15.48 -5.54
CA ASP A 61 -9.52 16.13 -4.23
C ASP A 61 -10.93 16.37 -3.71
N TYR A 62 -11.24 15.84 -2.54
CA TYR A 62 -12.48 16.11 -1.80
C TYR A 62 -12.19 17.06 -0.65
N VAL A 63 -12.98 18.12 -0.50
CA VAL A 63 -12.83 19.06 0.62
C VAL A 63 -13.91 18.76 1.64
N ASP A 64 -13.51 18.37 2.85
CA ASP A 64 -14.47 18.15 3.94
C ASP A 64 -15.15 19.46 4.34
N GLU A 65 -16.47 19.47 4.37
CA GLU A 65 -17.22 20.70 4.63
C GLU A 65 -17.00 21.25 6.05
N LYS A 66 -16.74 20.38 7.03
CA LYS A 66 -16.61 20.76 8.44
C LYS A 66 -15.18 21.14 8.78
N THR A 67 -14.20 20.32 8.40
CA THR A 67 -12.80 20.57 8.75
C THR A 67 -12.09 21.47 7.75
N LYS A 68 -12.63 21.61 6.52
CA LYS A 68 -11.99 22.27 5.37
C LYS A 68 -10.70 21.59 4.91
N ASP A 69 -10.43 20.37 5.39
CA ASP A 69 -9.29 19.59 4.95
C ASP A 69 -9.50 19.07 3.54
N THR A 70 -8.41 18.99 2.78
CA THR A 70 -8.40 18.35 1.46
C THR A 70 -7.98 16.90 1.60
N ILE A 71 -8.84 15.99 1.14
CA ILE A 71 -8.65 14.55 1.17
C ILE A 71 -8.44 14.06 -0.27
N LEU A 72 -7.34 13.35 -0.50
CA LEU A 72 -7.09 12.68 -1.78
C LEU A 72 -7.96 11.42 -1.88
N MET A 73 -8.90 11.43 -2.81
CA MET A 73 -9.74 10.28 -3.15
C MET A 73 -9.08 9.49 -4.29
N GLN A 74 -9.11 8.17 -4.20
CA GLN A 74 -8.66 7.26 -5.25
C GLN A 74 -9.81 6.33 -5.64
N GLN A 75 -9.91 6.00 -6.94
CA GLN A 75 -10.80 4.95 -7.41
C GLN A 75 -10.15 3.58 -7.18
N TYR A 76 -10.94 2.69 -6.60
CA TYR A 76 -10.68 1.28 -6.41
C TYR A 76 -11.78 0.48 -7.12
N PHE A 77 -11.68 -0.85 -7.12
CA PHE A 77 -12.70 -1.72 -7.67
C PHE A 77 -13.14 -2.72 -6.61
N MET A 78 -14.40 -2.62 -6.18
CA MET A 78 -15.00 -3.54 -5.23
C MET A 78 -15.57 -4.72 -6.00
N ALA A 79 -14.98 -5.90 -5.79
CA ALA A 79 -15.41 -7.16 -6.36
C ALA A 79 -16.22 -7.94 -5.33
N PHE A 80 -17.49 -8.17 -5.61
CA PHE A 80 -18.34 -9.10 -4.88
C PHE A 80 -18.16 -10.49 -5.47
N LEU A 81 -17.80 -11.44 -4.61
CA LEU A 81 -17.70 -12.86 -4.94
C LEU A 81 -19.03 -13.51 -4.59
N LYS A 82 -19.80 -13.94 -5.60
CA LYS A 82 -21.15 -14.52 -5.43
C LYS A 82 -21.12 -16.00 -5.69
N ASN A 83 -22.15 -16.72 -5.24
CA ASN A 83 -22.29 -18.13 -5.56
C ASN A 83 -22.33 -18.34 -7.07
N GLY A 84 -21.46 -19.24 -7.55
CA GLY A 84 -21.47 -19.67 -8.94
C GLY A 84 -22.38 -20.87 -9.18
N PRO A 85 -22.69 -21.16 -10.46
CA PRO A 85 -23.64 -22.21 -10.84
C PRO A 85 -23.09 -23.63 -10.68
N ILE A 86 -21.78 -23.82 -10.53
CA ILE A 86 -21.14 -25.15 -10.50
C ILE A 86 -20.58 -25.43 -9.10
N ARG A 87 -21.33 -26.21 -8.32
CA ARG A 87 -20.99 -26.51 -6.91
C ARG A 87 -21.06 -27.99 -6.54
N THR A 88 -21.10 -28.86 -7.54
CA THR A 88 -21.28 -30.32 -7.38
C THR A 88 -19.95 -31.08 -7.18
N GLN A 89 -18.85 -30.37 -6.92
CA GLN A 89 -17.54 -30.98 -6.67
C GLN A 89 -17.59 -31.82 -5.39
N ILE A 90 -16.81 -32.90 -5.37
CA ILE A 90 -16.62 -33.70 -4.15
C ILE A 90 -15.85 -32.90 -3.10
N GLU A 91 -15.93 -33.30 -1.84
CA GLU A 91 -15.34 -32.55 -0.72
C GLU A 91 -13.85 -32.27 -0.92
N GLU A 92 -13.08 -33.28 -1.33
CA GLU A 92 -11.63 -33.13 -1.58
C GLU A 92 -11.32 -32.07 -2.65
N GLU A 93 -12.06 -32.07 -3.76
CA GLU A 93 -11.92 -31.06 -4.81
C GLU A 93 -12.32 -29.66 -4.31
N ALA A 94 -13.36 -29.57 -3.48
CA ALA A 94 -13.80 -28.32 -2.90
C ALA A 94 -12.77 -27.73 -1.93
N GLU A 95 -12.10 -28.57 -1.13
CA GLU A 95 -11.02 -28.18 -0.22
C GLU A 95 -9.78 -27.70 -0.98
N ILE A 96 -9.40 -28.39 -2.07
CA ILE A 96 -8.31 -27.96 -2.95
C ILE A 96 -8.62 -26.58 -3.55
N LEU A 97 -9.79 -26.40 -4.15
CA LEU A 97 -10.20 -25.11 -4.72
C LEU A 97 -10.23 -23.99 -3.67
N GLN A 98 -10.61 -24.31 -2.43
CA GLN A 98 -10.59 -23.35 -1.33
C GLN A 98 -9.17 -22.93 -0.95
N THR A 99 -8.23 -23.87 -0.93
CA THR A 99 -6.82 -23.59 -0.67
C THR A 99 -6.23 -22.71 -1.78
N GLU A 100 -6.50 -23.04 -3.03
CA GLU A 100 -6.02 -22.29 -4.19
C GLU A 100 -6.61 -20.87 -4.26
N HIS A 101 -7.89 -20.71 -3.90
CA HIS A 101 -8.55 -19.41 -3.76
C HIS A 101 -7.85 -18.52 -2.72
N LEU A 102 -7.56 -19.04 -1.53
CA LEU A 102 -6.85 -18.30 -0.49
C LEU A 102 -5.44 -17.92 -0.93
N ALA A 103 -4.73 -18.82 -1.63
CA ALA A 103 -3.41 -18.53 -2.20
C ALA A 103 -3.47 -17.44 -3.27
N HIS A 104 -4.51 -17.44 -4.11
CA HIS A 104 -4.73 -16.38 -5.09
C HIS A 104 -4.92 -15.01 -4.40
N LEU A 105 -5.81 -14.92 -3.40
CA LEU A 105 -6.06 -13.69 -2.66
C LEU A 105 -4.81 -13.17 -1.94
N SER A 106 -4.05 -14.06 -1.28
CA SER A 106 -2.77 -13.69 -0.63
C SER A 106 -1.80 -13.09 -1.64
N LYS A 107 -1.64 -13.73 -2.80
CA LYS A 107 -0.79 -13.23 -3.89
C LYS A 107 -1.24 -11.87 -4.41
N MET A 108 -2.55 -11.63 -4.55
CA MET A 108 -3.06 -10.32 -5.00
C MET A 108 -2.73 -9.22 -3.99
N HIS A 109 -2.79 -9.54 -2.69
CA HIS A 109 -2.40 -8.62 -1.63
C HIS A 109 -0.89 -8.36 -1.61
N GLU A 110 -0.07 -9.40 -1.65
CA GLU A 110 1.40 -9.28 -1.66
C GLU A 110 1.93 -8.48 -2.86
N LEU A 111 1.30 -8.63 -4.02
CA LEU A 111 1.64 -7.86 -5.23
C LEU A 111 1.08 -6.43 -5.21
N GLY A 112 0.27 -6.06 -4.22
CA GLY A 112 -0.36 -4.74 -4.11
C GLY A 112 -1.50 -4.51 -5.09
N TYR A 113 -2.07 -5.58 -5.67
CA TYR A 113 -3.23 -5.50 -6.55
C TYR A 113 -4.55 -5.48 -5.79
N ALA A 114 -4.60 -5.99 -4.56
CA ALA A 114 -5.77 -5.94 -3.69
C ALA A 114 -5.37 -5.45 -2.30
N ASP A 115 -6.17 -4.57 -1.70
CA ASP A 115 -5.87 -4.00 -0.39
C ASP A 115 -6.59 -4.78 0.74
N ILE A 116 -7.82 -5.25 0.50
CA ILE A 116 -8.65 -5.95 1.50
C ILE A 116 -9.41 -7.08 0.82
N SER A 117 -9.40 -8.28 1.41
CA SER A 117 -10.26 -9.40 1.03
C SER A 117 -10.83 -10.09 2.27
N GLY A 118 -12.09 -10.53 2.20
CA GLY A 118 -12.68 -11.30 3.29
C GLY A 118 -14.05 -11.89 2.96
N PRO A 119 -14.45 -12.98 3.65
CA PRO A 119 -15.78 -13.57 3.49
C PRO A 119 -16.85 -12.74 4.22
N PHE A 120 -18.08 -12.83 3.74
CA PHE A 120 -19.24 -12.42 4.54
C PHE A 120 -19.56 -13.50 5.58
N GLY A 121 -19.98 -13.08 6.78
CA GLY A 121 -20.28 -13.97 7.90
C GLY A 121 -21.65 -14.64 7.84
N ASP A 122 -22.47 -14.29 6.86
CA ASP A 122 -23.81 -14.85 6.67
C ASP A 122 -23.84 -15.95 5.58
N LYS A 123 -25.04 -16.46 5.29
CA LYS A 123 -25.29 -17.48 4.25
C LYS A 123 -25.91 -16.87 3.00
N GLY A 124 -25.64 -15.60 2.74
CA GLY A 124 -26.17 -14.87 1.59
C GLY A 124 -25.62 -15.33 0.24
N ASP A 125 -26.13 -14.70 -0.82
CA ASP A 125 -25.64 -14.95 -2.17
C ASP A 125 -24.20 -14.46 -2.36
N ILE A 126 -23.86 -13.36 -1.71
CA ILE A 126 -22.51 -12.80 -1.70
C ILE A 126 -21.69 -13.51 -0.63
N ARG A 127 -20.60 -14.14 -1.06
CA ARG A 127 -19.73 -14.99 -0.23
C ARG A 127 -18.52 -14.26 0.30
N GLY A 128 -18.07 -13.23 -0.41
CA GLY A 128 -16.98 -12.38 0.05
C GLY A 128 -16.86 -11.11 -0.78
N VAL A 129 -15.91 -10.27 -0.35
CA VAL A 129 -15.55 -9.04 -1.04
C VAL A 129 -14.02 -8.95 -1.15
N THR A 130 -13.56 -8.45 -2.29
CA THR A 130 -12.16 -8.07 -2.52
C THR A 130 -12.12 -6.65 -3.07
N ILE A 131 -11.28 -5.79 -2.49
CA ILE A 131 -11.05 -4.42 -2.95
C ILE A 131 -9.75 -4.39 -3.74
N TYR A 132 -9.87 -4.31 -5.06
CA TYR A 132 -8.74 -4.20 -5.98
C TYR A 132 -8.22 -2.75 -6.05
N ASN A 133 -6.91 -2.61 -5.92
CA ASN A 133 -6.14 -1.37 -6.02
C ASN A 133 -5.35 -1.39 -7.33
N VAL A 134 -6.07 -1.24 -8.44
CA VAL A 134 -5.55 -1.26 -9.81
C VAL A 134 -6.09 -0.08 -10.60
N PRO A 135 -5.44 0.35 -11.69
CA PRO A 135 -5.84 1.58 -12.40
C PRO A 135 -7.14 1.45 -13.22
N THR A 136 -7.59 0.23 -13.55
CA THR A 136 -8.72 0.05 -14.48
C THR A 136 -9.64 -1.11 -14.09
N LEU A 137 -10.93 -0.97 -14.42
CA LEU A 137 -11.93 -2.02 -14.22
C LEU A 137 -11.53 -3.32 -14.94
N LYS A 138 -11.00 -3.22 -16.17
CA LYS A 138 -10.55 -4.38 -16.94
C LYS A 138 -9.44 -5.17 -16.22
N MET A 139 -8.54 -4.48 -15.52
CA MET A 139 -7.49 -5.15 -14.75
C MET A 139 -8.09 -5.85 -13.52
N ALA A 140 -8.98 -5.19 -12.78
CA ALA A 140 -9.68 -5.80 -11.65
C ALA A 140 -10.47 -7.05 -12.09
N ASP A 141 -11.21 -6.94 -13.19
CA ASP A 141 -11.96 -8.05 -13.80
C ASP A 141 -11.04 -9.21 -14.19
N SER A 142 -9.93 -8.93 -14.88
CA SER A 142 -8.99 -9.97 -15.27
C SER A 142 -8.36 -10.69 -14.08
N LEU A 143 -8.06 -9.96 -12.99
CA LEU A 143 -7.46 -10.56 -11.79
C LEU A 143 -8.50 -11.39 -11.03
N ALA A 144 -9.71 -10.86 -10.83
CA ALA A 144 -10.78 -11.58 -10.14
C ALA A 144 -11.21 -12.85 -10.89
N ASN A 145 -11.28 -12.82 -12.23
CA ASN A 145 -11.57 -14.01 -13.03
C ASN A 145 -10.37 -14.96 -13.16
N ALA A 146 -9.18 -14.58 -12.69
CA ALA A 146 -8.03 -15.48 -12.64
C ALA A 146 -8.08 -16.44 -11.44
N ASP A 147 -8.94 -16.18 -10.46
CA ASP A 147 -9.18 -16.97 -9.27
C ASP A 147 -9.63 -18.40 -9.60
N PRO A 148 -8.98 -19.44 -9.04
CA PRO A 148 -9.36 -20.84 -9.26
C PRO A 148 -10.82 -21.16 -8.93
N MET A 149 -11.40 -20.57 -7.89
CA MET A 149 -12.82 -20.77 -7.57
C MET A 149 -13.76 -20.17 -8.61
N VAL A 150 -13.37 -19.04 -9.22
CA VAL A 150 -14.15 -18.40 -10.28
C VAL A 150 -14.03 -19.21 -11.58
N LYS A 151 -12.81 -19.65 -11.93
CA LYS A 151 -12.58 -20.52 -13.09
C LYS A 151 -13.32 -21.84 -13.01
N ALA A 152 -13.40 -22.42 -11.81
CA ALA A 152 -14.16 -23.63 -11.55
C ALA A 152 -15.70 -23.41 -11.56
N GLY A 153 -16.17 -22.16 -11.68
CA GLY A 153 -17.59 -21.82 -11.66
C GLY A 153 -18.26 -21.97 -10.29
N ARG A 154 -17.47 -22.15 -9.21
CA ARG A 154 -17.98 -22.15 -7.82
C ARG A 154 -18.31 -20.74 -7.35
N LEU A 155 -17.62 -19.74 -7.88
CA LEU A 155 -17.88 -18.33 -7.68
C LEU A 155 -18.11 -17.62 -9.01
N ILE A 156 -18.87 -16.54 -8.98
CA ILE A 156 -18.93 -15.52 -10.03
C ILE A 156 -18.58 -14.16 -9.43
N VAL A 157 -18.13 -13.23 -10.26
CA VAL A 157 -17.67 -11.92 -9.82
C VAL A 157 -18.60 -10.83 -10.33
N GLU A 158 -18.94 -9.88 -9.46
CA GLU A 158 -19.61 -8.63 -9.78
C GLU A 158 -18.71 -7.48 -9.32
N ILE A 159 -18.31 -6.57 -10.21
CA ILE A 159 -17.30 -5.53 -9.90
C ILE A 159 -17.86 -4.14 -10.12
N HIS A 160 -17.67 -3.27 -9.12
CA HIS A 160 -18.06 -1.86 -9.17
C HIS A 160 -16.88 -0.93 -8.93
N PRO A 161 -16.73 0.17 -9.70
CA PRO A 161 -15.82 1.25 -9.32
C PRO A 161 -16.26 1.87 -8.00
N TRP A 162 -15.34 2.01 -7.06
CA TRP A 162 -15.60 2.51 -5.71
C TRP A 162 -14.57 3.57 -5.32
N TRP A 163 -15.03 4.68 -4.75
CA TRP A 163 -14.15 5.78 -4.34
C TRP A 163 -13.93 5.78 -2.84
N ALA A 164 -12.68 5.85 -2.43
CA ALA A 164 -12.30 5.94 -1.02
C ALA A 164 -11.11 6.89 -0.83
N ALA A 165 -10.99 7.43 0.39
CA ALA A 165 -9.83 8.23 0.75
C ALA A 165 -8.56 7.36 0.70
N LYS A 166 -7.51 7.87 0.06
CA LYS A 166 -6.27 7.11 -0.10
C LYS A 166 -5.64 6.81 1.25
N GLY A 167 -5.53 5.51 1.57
CA GLY A 167 -4.94 5.04 2.82
C GLY A 167 -5.90 5.06 4.01
N ALA A 168 -7.22 5.14 3.77
CA ALA A 168 -8.21 5.03 4.83
C ALA A 168 -8.15 3.66 5.54
N PRO A 169 -8.02 3.63 6.88
CA PRO A 169 -8.11 2.39 7.64
C PRO A 169 -9.56 2.08 8.04
N LEU A 170 -9.83 0.80 8.34
CA LEU A 170 -10.97 0.42 9.17
C LEU A 170 -10.71 0.87 10.62
N ARG A 171 -11.77 1.27 11.34
CA ARG A 171 -11.68 1.79 12.72
C ARG A 171 -12.40 0.90 13.70
#